data_AF-A0A8J3CLR3-F1
#
_entry.id   AF-A0A8J3CLR3-F1
#
_cell.length_a   1.000
_cell.length_b   1.000
_cell.length_c   1.000
_cell.angle_alpha   90.00
_cell.angle_beta   90.00
_cell.angle_gamma   90.00
#
_symmetry.space_group_name_H-M   'P 1'
#
loop_
_entity.id
_entity.type
_entity.pdbx_description
1 polymer ?
#
loop_
_entity_poly.entity_id
_entity_poly.type
_entity_poly.pdbx_seq_one_letter_code
_entity_poly.pdbx_strand_id
1 'polypeptide(L)'
;MTNVNVHSDFAQHGEGDAHHPHQHEYKQSHLLGFALLLTGGFAAVEALAGWYSGSLALISDAGHMLTDSVALALAYFAQKMAARPASARLSFGYTRVEVVAAFVNGLTMAAIVLWIMGKAIWRLWHPAPVDGETVTWVATVGLLINLGVAYLLHCDQTSMNTRAALVHVMGDLLGSVAAIVAGIVIATTGWMPIDPLLSIFVALLIVRSTWRVLKESTWHLMDAVPHGLDYTKIGERLRSLKGIASVHDLHVWDMSPNQPTLMAHVILEADVQWPKLLDQARAMLHEQFGIEHITLQPEWQQCSVGTTHKVH
;
A
#
# COMPACT_ATOMS: atom_id res chain seq x y z
N MET A 1 -46.98 -9.71 -4.10
CA MET A 1 -45.76 -10.05 -4.86
C MET A 1 -44.58 -9.82 -3.93
N THR A 2 -44.11 -10.90 -3.34
CA THR A 2 -42.99 -10.94 -2.40
C THR A 2 -41.70 -10.63 -3.15
N ASN A 3 -41.00 -9.56 -2.77
CA ASN A 3 -39.62 -9.31 -3.19
C ASN A 3 -38.74 -10.37 -2.52
N VAL A 4 -38.50 -11.46 -3.24
CA VAL A 4 -37.43 -12.40 -2.90
C VAL A 4 -36.13 -11.64 -3.19
N ASN A 5 -35.47 -11.17 -2.13
CA ASN A 5 -34.09 -10.74 -2.22
C ASN A 5 -33.27 -11.97 -2.61
N VAL A 6 -32.97 -12.10 -3.90
CA VAL A 6 -31.99 -13.04 -4.43
C VAL A 6 -30.60 -12.53 -4.01
N HIS A 7 -30.28 -12.66 -2.72
CA HIS A 7 -28.89 -12.66 -2.30
C HIS A 7 -28.31 -13.96 -2.85
N SER A 8 -27.49 -13.85 -3.90
CA SER A 8 -26.93 -14.98 -4.61
C SER A 8 -26.12 -15.89 -3.67
N ASP A 9 -26.54 -17.14 -3.52
CA ASP A 9 -25.80 -18.21 -2.84
C ASP A 9 -24.36 -18.37 -3.39
N PHE A 10 -24.10 -17.90 -4.61
CA PHE A 10 -22.80 -17.89 -5.29
C PHE A 10 -21.70 -17.06 -4.60
N ALA A 11 -22.04 -16.20 -3.64
CA ALA A 11 -21.08 -15.37 -2.90
C ALA A 11 -20.87 -15.84 -1.46
N GLN A 12 -21.52 -16.93 -1.03
CA GLN A 12 -21.37 -17.47 0.32
C GLN A 12 -20.14 -18.39 0.38
N HIS A 13 -19.33 -18.24 1.42
CA HIS A 13 -18.29 -19.20 1.77
C HIS A 13 -18.92 -20.40 2.49
N GLY A 14 -18.57 -21.63 2.09
CA GLY A 14 -18.97 -22.84 2.79
C GLY A 14 -18.21 -23.01 4.13
N GLU A 15 -18.64 -23.96 4.95
CA GLU A 15 -17.87 -24.33 6.16
C GLU A 15 -16.45 -24.74 5.76
N GLY A 16 -15.45 -23.99 6.25
CA GLY A 16 -14.03 -24.24 5.98
C GLY A 16 -13.43 -23.48 4.78
N ASP A 17 -14.18 -22.61 4.09
CA ASP A 17 -13.69 -21.87 2.91
C ASP A 17 -13.06 -20.48 3.24
N ALA A 18 -13.24 -19.98 4.47
CA ALA A 18 -12.51 -18.85 5.08
C ALA A 18 -13.02 -18.64 6.53
N HIS A 19 -12.14 -18.38 7.51
CA HIS A 19 -12.52 -18.23 8.93
C HIS A 19 -12.63 -16.79 9.45
N HIS A 20 -12.46 -15.76 8.61
CA HIS A 20 -12.59 -14.37 9.04
C HIS A 20 -13.82 -13.67 8.44
N PRO A 21 -14.83 -13.27 9.25
CA PRO A 21 -15.61 -12.10 8.89
C PRO A 21 -14.64 -10.92 8.79
N HIS A 22 -14.67 -10.17 7.69
CA HIS A 22 -13.90 -8.94 7.52
C HIS A 22 -14.36 -7.88 8.53
N GLN A 23 -13.97 -8.05 9.78
CA GLN A 23 -14.02 -7.03 10.81
C GLN A 23 -12.57 -6.71 11.15
N HIS A 24 -11.96 -5.84 10.35
CA HIS A 24 -10.93 -4.99 10.91
C HIS A 24 -11.62 -4.11 11.95
N GLU A 25 -11.58 -4.54 13.21
CA GLU A 25 -12.07 -3.78 14.35
C GLU A 25 -11.14 -2.58 14.56
N TYR A 26 -11.35 -1.52 13.78
CA TYR A 26 -10.69 -0.25 13.99
C TYR A 26 -11.60 0.65 14.82
N LYS A 27 -11.46 0.55 16.14
CA LYS A 27 -11.75 1.69 17.01
C LYS A 27 -10.84 2.84 16.56
N GLN A 28 -11.44 3.98 16.20
CA GLN A 28 -10.84 5.31 15.93
C GLN A 28 -10.86 5.84 14.48
N SER A 29 -12.01 5.79 13.80
CA SER A 29 -12.24 6.56 12.57
C SER A 29 -12.15 8.09 12.74
N HIS A 30 -12.39 8.61 13.95
CA HIS A 30 -12.44 10.05 14.22
C HIS A 30 -11.06 10.70 14.39
N LEU A 31 -10.09 9.99 14.98
CA LEU A 31 -8.72 10.51 15.15
C LEU A 31 -7.97 10.54 13.81
N LEU A 32 -8.15 9.52 12.97
CA LEU A 32 -7.62 9.49 11.60
C LEU A 32 -8.22 10.61 10.75
N GLY A 33 -9.54 10.83 10.82
CA GLY A 33 -10.20 11.94 10.14
C GLY A 33 -9.73 13.32 10.62
N PHE A 34 -9.48 13.48 11.92
CA PHE A 34 -8.94 14.72 12.48
C PHE A 34 -7.49 14.97 12.04
N ALA A 35 -6.62 13.94 12.08
CA ALA A 35 -5.25 14.04 11.59
C ALA A 35 -5.21 14.43 10.10
N LEU A 36 -6.06 13.80 9.27
CA LEU A 36 -6.25 14.13 7.85
C LEU A 36 -6.65 15.58 7.60
N LEU A 37 -7.63 16.09 8.36
CA LEU A 37 -8.07 17.48 8.22
C LEU A 37 -6.95 18.45 8.60
N LEU A 38 -6.20 18.11 9.64
CA LEU A 38 -5.10 18.92 10.15
C LEU A 38 -3.92 18.96 9.17
N THR A 39 -3.46 17.80 8.68
CA THR A 39 -2.36 17.71 7.69
C THR A 39 -2.78 18.27 6.34
N GLY A 40 -3.97 17.93 5.84
CA GLY A 40 -4.47 18.47 4.57
C GLY A 40 -4.71 19.97 4.61
N GLY A 41 -5.23 20.50 5.72
CA GLY A 41 -5.39 21.94 5.94
C GLY A 41 -4.05 22.66 6.02
N PHE A 42 -3.05 22.07 6.68
CA PHE A 42 -1.73 22.65 6.78
C PHE A 42 -0.95 22.60 5.45
N ALA A 43 -1.09 21.52 4.67
CA ALA A 43 -0.52 21.44 3.32
C ALA A 43 -0.98 22.59 2.41
N ALA A 44 -2.23 23.05 2.55
CA ALA A 44 -2.72 24.22 1.83
C ALA A 44 -2.02 25.53 2.28
N VAL A 45 -1.76 25.68 3.58
CA VAL A 45 -1.01 26.82 4.13
C VAL A 45 0.41 26.82 3.58
N GLU A 46 1.10 25.68 3.57
CA GLU A 46 2.45 25.56 3.02
C GLU A 46 2.51 25.78 1.52
N ALA A 47 1.52 25.30 0.75
CA ALA A 47 1.45 25.55 -0.68
C ALA A 47 1.32 27.06 -0.99
N LEU A 48 0.45 27.76 -0.25
CA LEU A 48 0.28 29.21 -0.39
C LEU A 48 1.53 29.98 0.06
N ALA A 49 2.11 29.61 1.20
CA ALA A 49 3.32 30.21 1.73
C ALA A 49 4.54 29.96 0.83
N GLY A 50 4.67 28.76 0.28
CA GLY A 50 5.73 28.39 -0.66
C GLY A 50 5.62 29.17 -1.96
N TRP A 51 4.39 29.34 -2.48
CA TRP A 51 4.15 30.21 -3.63
C TRP A 51 4.52 31.68 -3.32
N TYR A 52 4.05 32.20 -2.18
CA TYR A 52 4.28 33.60 -1.80
C TYR A 52 5.75 33.91 -1.51
N SER A 53 6.41 33.07 -0.71
CA SER A 53 7.84 33.19 -0.39
C SER A 53 8.74 32.83 -1.57
N GLY A 54 8.18 32.20 -2.60
CA GLY A 54 8.91 31.60 -3.70
C GLY A 54 9.72 30.37 -3.31
N SER A 55 9.62 29.80 -2.11
CA SER A 55 10.44 28.64 -1.69
C SER A 55 10.02 27.34 -2.37
N LEU A 56 10.97 26.64 -2.99
CA LEU A 56 10.72 25.30 -3.53
C LEU A 56 10.68 24.26 -2.40
N ALA A 57 11.36 24.49 -1.29
CA ALA A 57 11.36 23.57 -0.15
C ALA A 57 9.95 23.47 0.46
N LEU A 58 9.27 24.61 0.67
CA LEU A 58 7.88 24.64 1.15
C LEU A 58 6.90 24.02 0.16
N ILE A 59 7.05 24.31 -1.14
CA ILE A 59 6.19 23.71 -2.18
C ILE A 59 6.39 22.18 -2.22
N SER A 60 7.61 21.71 -1.99
CA SER A 60 7.93 20.29 -1.94
C SER A 60 7.30 19.59 -0.74
N ASP A 61 7.39 20.18 0.46
CA ASP A 61 6.77 19.65 1.67
C ASP A 61 5.24 19.62 1.53
N ALA A 62 4.65 20.73 1.05
CA ALA A 62 3.22 20.83 0.76
C ALA A 62 2.73 19.78 -0.25
N GLY A 63 3.49 19.56 -1.33
CA GLY A 63 3.16 18.57 -2.35
C GLY A 63 3.20 17.13 -1.81
N HIS A 64 4.17 16.85 -0.93
CA HIS A 64 4.26 15.57 -0.21
C HIS A 64 3.02 15.35 0.67
N MET A 65 2.78 16.28 1.60
CA MET A 65 1.67 16.21 2.57
C MET A 65 0.30 16.16 1.91
N LEU A 66 0.11 16.87 0.79
CA LEU A 66 -1.12 16.81 0.01
C LEU A 66 -1.35 15.41 -0.56
N THR A 67 -0.30 14.81 -1.14
CA THR A 67 -0.40 13.50 -1.75
C THR A 67 -0.64 12.41 -0.70
N ASP A 68 -0.07 12.56 0.50
CA ASP A 68 -0.34 11.66 1.62
C ASP A 68 -1.79 11.80 2.14
N SER A 69 -2.28 13.03 2.21
CA SER A 69 -3.68 13.30 2.56
C SER A 69 -4.64 12.68 1.54
N VAL A 70 -4.32 12.76 0.24
CA VAL A 70 -5.08 12.11 -0.83
C VAL A 70 -5.00 10.58 -0.71
N ALA A 71 -3.82 10.02 -0.46
CA ALA A 71 -3.63 8.59 -0.26
C ALA A 71 -4.49 8.05 0.89
N LEU A 72 -4.47 8.73 2.04
CA LEU A 72 -5.27 8.39 3.22
C LEU A 72 -6.77 8.53 2.96
N ALA A 73 -7.20 9.59 2.26
CA ALA A 73 -8.60 9.77 1.88
C ALA A 73 -9.08 8.66 0.91
N LEU A 74 -8.24 8.30 -0.05
CA LEU A 74 -8.50 7.19 -0.97
C LEU A 74 -8.52 5.85 -0.24
N ALA A 75 -7.62 5.61 0.71
CA ALA A 75 -7.62 4.41 1.54
C ALA A 75 -8.90 4.32 2.38
N TYR A 76 -9.31 5.41 3.02
CA TYR A 76 -10.58 5.47 3.76
C TYR A 76 -11.80 5.18 2.87
N PHE A 77 -11.82 5.77 1.66
CA PHE A 77 -12.88 5.52 0.69
C PHE A 77 -12.86 4.08 0.16
N ALA A 78 -11.68 3.56 -0.16
CA ALA A 78 -11.47 2.19 -0.62
C ALA A 78 -11.92 1.18 0.43
N GLN A 79 -11.65 1.41 1.72
CA GLN A 79 -12.17 0.57 2.80
C GLN A 79 -13.70 0.58 2.86
N LYS A 80 -14.32 1.76 2.75
CA LYS A 80 -15.78 1.89 2.70
C LYS A 80 -16.38 1.18 1.47
N MET A 81 -15.64 1.12 0.37
CA MET A 81 -16.02 0.37 -0.82
C MET A 81 -15.77 -1.13 -0.69
N ALA A 82 -14.68 -1.55 -0.06
CA ALA A 82 -14.32 -2.95 0.18
C ALA A 82 -15.31 -3.64 1.14
N ALA A 83 -15.92 -2.88 2.05
CA ALA A 83 -17.02 -3.36 2.90
C ALA A 83 -18.32 -3.66 2.12
N ARG A 84 -18.40 -3.34 0.82
CA ARG A 84 -19.56 -3.70 -0.01
C ARG A 84 -19.45 -5.17 -0.44
N PRO A 85 -20.54 -5.93 -0.36
CA PRO A 85 -20.55 -7.33 -0.79
C PRO A 85 -20.22 -7.45 -2.29
N ALA A 86 -19.71 -8.61 -2.67
CA ALA A 86 -19.52 -8.99 -4.07
C ALA A 86 -20.80 -8.73 -4.88
N SER A 87 -20.62 -8.36 -6.14
CA SER A 87 -21.73 -8.08 -7.06
C SER A 87 -21.64 -8.98 -8.28
N ALA A 88 -22.73 -9.12 -9.03
CA ALA A 88 -22.75 -9.92 -10.27
C ALA A 88 -21.72 -9.44 -11.33
N ARG A 89 -21.21 -8.21 -11.22
CA ARG A 89 -20.18 -7.65 -12.10
C ARG A 89 -18.77 -7.76 -11.52
N LEU A 90 -18.64 -7.93 -10.20
CA LEU A 90 -17.39 -7.99 -9.46
C LEU A 90 -17.51 -9.11 -8.42
N SER A 91 -17.16 -10.34 -8.80
CA SER A 91 -17.28 -11.54 -7.96
C SER A 91 -16.41 -11.49 -6.70
N PHE A 92 -15.27 -10.78 -6.76
CA PHE A 92 -14.39 -10.51 -5.62
C PHE A 92 -14.65 -9.15 -4.96
N GLY A 93 -15.70 -8.42 -5.38
CA GLY A 93 -16.02 -7.09 -4.87
C GLY A 93 -14.99 -6.02 -5.27
N TYR A 94 -14.75 -5.07 -4.36
CA TYR A 94 -13.89 -3.89 -4.60
C TYR A 94 -12.50 -4.01 -3.97
N THR A 95 -12.04 -5.23 -3.70
CA THR A 95 -10.77 -5.54 -3.01
C THR A 95 -9.54 -4.90 -3.65
N ARG A 96 -9.50 -4.83 -4.99
CA ARG A 96 -8.36 -4.25 -5.73
C ARG A 96 -8.36 -2.71 -5.82
N VAL A 97 -9.43 -2.03 -5.40
CA VAL A 97 -9.52 -0.55 -5.49
C VAL A 97 -8.41 0.11 -4.67
N GLU A 98 -8.07 -0.46 -3.52
CA GLU A 98 -6.99 0.04 -2.66
C GLU A 98 -5.63 0.01 -3.37
N VAL A 99 -5.31 -1.10 -4.04
CA VAL A 99 -4.06 -1.26 -4.79
C VAL A 99 -3.98 -0.28 -5.96
N VAL A 100 -5.08 -0.13 -6.71
CA VAL A 100 -5.16 0.82 -7.83
C VAL A 100 -5.01 2.26 -7.35
N ALA A 101 -5.67 2.62 -6.23
CA ALA A 101 -5.55 3.94 -5.64
C ALA A 101 -4.11 4.24 -5.20
N ALA A 102 -3.44 3.28 -4.55
CA ALA A 102 -2.03 3.42 -4.16
C ALA A 102 -1.10 3.60 -5.38
N PHE A 103 -1.34 2.84 -6.46
CA PHE A 103 -0.56 2.95 -7.70
C PHE A 103 -0.72 4.33 -8.36
N VAL A 104 -1.96 4.81 -8.53
CA VAL A 104 -2.24 6.13 -9.11
C VAL A 104 -1.64 7.24 -8.25
N ASN A 105 -1.77 7.14 -6.92
CA ASN A 105 -1.17 8.08 -5.99
C ASN A 105 0.36 8.12 -6.12
N GLY A 106 1.00 6.95 -6.23
CA GLY A 106 2.44 6.85 -6.47
C GLY A 106 2.87 7.52 -7.78
N LEU A 107 2.09 7.38 -8.86
CA LEU A 107 2.37 8.06 -10.13
C LEU A 107 2.23 9.58 -10.02
N THR A 108 1.19 10.05 -9.33
CA THR A 108 1.01 11.49 -9.06
C THR A 108 2.17 12.06 -8.25
N MET A 109 2.61 11.37 -7.19
CA MET A 109 3.76 11.77 -6.40
C MET A 109 5.04 11.81 -7.25
N ALA A 110 5.27 10.80 -8.09
CA ALA A 110 6.42 10.76 -8.97
C ALA A 110 6.44 11.97 -9.92
N ALA A 111 5.30 12.33 -10.50
CA ALA A 111 5.19 13.49 -11.38
C ALA A 111 5.49 14.82 -10.64
N ILE A 112 4.92 15.01 -9.44
CA ILE A 112 5.15 16.19 -8.60
C ILE A 112 6.63 16.32 -8.25
N VAL A 113 7.26 15.24 -7.80
CA VAL A 113 8.66 15.24 -7.36
C VAL A 113 9.62 15.46 -8.53
N LEU A 114 9.38 14.84 -9.68
CA LEU A 114 10.17 15.09 -10.89
C LEU A 114 10.07 16.55 -11.34
N TRP A 115 8.88 17.15 -11.24
CA TRP A 115 8.67 18.55 -11.53
C TRP A 115 9.41 19.48 -10.55
N ILE A 116 9.34 19.23 -9.24
CA ILE A 116 10.09 19.98 -8.21
C ILE A 116 11.59 19.86 -8.44
N MET A 117 12.09 18.65 -8.70
CA MET A 117 13.50 18.40 -8.95
C MET A 117 13.99 19.17 -10.18
N GLY A 118 13.21 19.18 -11.28
CA GLY A 118 13.51 19.98 -12.47
C GLY A 118 13.54 21.49 -12.18
N LYS A 119 12.57 22.00 -11.41
CA LYS A 119 12.53 23.40 -10.96
C LYS A 119 13.72 23.76 -10.08
N ALA A 120 14.08 22.90 -9.14
CA ALA A 120 15.19 23.12 -8.22
C ALA A 120 16.54 23.15 -8.96
N ILE A 121 16.76 22.21 -9.87
CA ILE A 121 17.94 22.18 -10.74
C ILE A 121 18.00 23.47 -11.59
N TRP A 122 16.89 23.89 -12.19
CA TRP A 122 16.84 25.13 -12.96
C TRP A 122 17.20 26.36 -12.11
N ARG A 123 16.74 26.40 -10.85
CA ARG A 123 16.97 27.49 -9.91
C ARG A 123 18.41 27.59 -9.41
N LEU A 124 19.20 26.50 -9.51
CA LEU A 124 20.64 26.55 -9.24
C LEU A 124 21.38 27.42 -10.27
N TRP A 125 20.93 27.42 -11.53
CA TRP A 125 21.49 28.28 -12.58
C TRP A 125 20.79 29.65 -12.68
N HIS A 126 19.54 29.74 -12.26
CA HIS A 126 18.75 30.98 -12.25
C HIS A 126 18.22 31.26 -10.85
N PRO A 127 19.06 31.81 -9.94
CA PRO A 127 18.64 32.11 -8.58
C PRO A 127 17.43 33.04 -8.59
N ALA A 128 16.37 32.62 -7.92
CA ALA A 128 15.17 33.43 -7.70
C ALA A 128 15.08 33.79 -6.22
N PRO A 129 14.61 35.02 -5.89
CA PRO A 129 14.50 35.45 -4.51
C PRO A 129 13.58 34.51 -3.73
N VAL A 130 13.97 34.24 -2.48
CA VAL A 130 13.19 33.48 -1.51
C VAL A 130 13.08 34.32 -0.24
N ASP A 131 11.88 34.45 0.29
CA ASP A 131 11.64 35.12 1.57
C ASP A 131 11.93 34.16 2.73
N GLY A 132 13.19 34.12 3.19
CA GLY A 132 13.64 33.22 4.24
C GLY A 132 12.92 33.38 5.58
N GLU A 133 12.40 34.57 5.91
CA GLU A 133 11.65 34.79 7.16
C GLU A 133 10.30 34.06 7.11
N THR A 134 9.56 34.23 6.02
CA THR A 134 8.32 33.48 5.78
C THR A 134 8.57 31.98 5.77
N VAL A 135 9.63 31.52 5.09
CA VAL A 135 9.97 30.08 5.05
C VAL A 135 10.20 29.53 6.45
N THR A 136 11.00 30.23 7.26
CA THR A 136 11.37 29.78 8.61
C THR A 136 10.14 29.66 9.50
N TRP A 137 9.27 30.68 9.51
CA TRP A 137 8.07 30.67 10.34
C TRP A 137 7.11 29.56 9.96
N VAL A 138 6.82 29.42 8.67
CA VAL A 138 5.85 28.42 8.20
C VAL A 138 6.36 27.01 8.45
N ALA A 139 7.63 26.73 8.11
CA ALA A 139 8.23 25.42 8.35
C ALA A 139 8.35 25.09 9.85
N THR A 140 8.54 26.08 10.71
CA THR A 140 8.52 25.89 12.17
C THR A 140 7.12 25.51 12.68
N VAL A 141 6.09 26.20 12.21
CA VAL A 141 4.70 25.86 12.55
C VAL A 141 4.36 24.45 12.06
N GLY A 142 4.80 24.09 10.85
CA GLY A 142 4.61 22.75 10.29
C GLY A 142 5.30 21.66 11.10
N LEU A 143 6.55 21.91 11.50
CA LEU A 143 7.28 21.02 12.38
C LEU A 143 6.53 20.78 13.70
N LEU A 144 5.99 21.84 14.32
CA LEU A 144 5.22 21.72 15.56
C LEU A 144 3.92 20.92 15.38
N ILE A 145 3.23 21.12 14.25
CA ILE A 145 2.03 20.37 13.88
C ILE A 145 2.36 18.89 13.71
N ASN A 146 3.40 18.57 12.93
CA ASN A 146 3.84 17.20 12.70
C ASN A 146 4.30 16.50 13.98
N LEU A 147 4.99 17.21 14.88
CA LEU A 147 5.34 16.69 16.21
C LEU A 147 4.10 16.45 17.08
N GLY A 148 3.09 17.31 17.02
CA GLY A 148 1.81 17.14 17.72
C GLY A 148 1.06 15.90 17.24
N VAL A 149 1.00 15.69 15.92
CA VAL A 149 0.42 14.48 15.31
C VAL A 149 1.21 13.24 15.72
N ALA A 150 2.55 13.30 15.68
CA ALA A 150 3.42 12.22 16.12
C ALA A 150 3.14 11.81 17.58
N TYR A 151 3.03 12.80 18.47
CA TYR A 151 2.78 12.57 19.88
C TYR A 151 1.41 11.95 20.13
N LEU A 152 0.37 12.47 19.46
CA LEU A 152 -0.99 11.94 19.56
C LEU A 152 -1.05 10.47 19.12
N LEU A 153 -0.36 10.12 18.03
CA LEU A 153 -0.25 8.75 17.53
C LEU A 153 0.60 7.84 18.44
N HIS A 154 1.61 8.38 19.11
CA HIS A 154 2.49 7.62 20.01
C HIS A 154 1.81 7.25 21.34
N CYS A 155 0.91 8.10 21.85
CA CYS A 155 0.18 7.83 23.09
C CYS A 155 -0.83 6.67 22.97
N ASP A 156 -1.20 6.24 21.75
CA ASP A 156 -2.14 5.16 21.51
C ASP A 156 -1.42 3.82 21.22
N GLN A 157 -0.89 3.21 22.27
CA GLN A 157 0.04 2.07 22.21
C GLN A 157 -0.61 0.69 22.00
N THR A 158 -1.33 0.44 20.90
CA THR A 158 -1.89 -0.91 20.67
C THR A 158 -1.65 -1.59 19.33
N SER A 159 -0.88 -1.06 18.37
CA SER A 159 -0.61 -1.84 17.15
C SER A 159 0.65 -1.49 16.38
N MET A 160 1.12 -2.45 15.59
CA MET A 160 2.24 -2.34 14.63
C MET A 160 2.10 -1.18 13.63
N ASN A 161 0.90 -0.61 13.46
CA ASN A 161 0.65 0.58 12.63
C ASN A 161 1.36 1.83 13.15
N THR A 162 1.66 1.92 14.45
CA THR A 162 2.43 3.04 15.02
C THR A 162 3.82 3.15 14.41
N ARG A 163 4.48 2.03 14.08
CA ARG A 163 5.84 2.04 13.49
C ARG A 163 5.82 2.54 12.04
N ALA A 164 4.80 2.18 11.27
CA ALA A 164 4.60 2.68 9.91
C ALA A 164 4.27 4.18 9.91
N ALA A 165 3.38 4.62 10.81
CA ALA A 165 3.05 6.03 11.01
C ALA A 165 4.27 6.85 11.47
N LEU A 166 5.12 6.30 12.35
CA LEU A 166 6.33 6.99 12.82
C LEU A 166 7.35 7.19 11.68
N VAL A 167 7.57 6.16 10.85
CA VAL A 167 8.48 6.26 9.69
C VAL A 167 7.99 7.30 8.69
N HIS A 168 6.67 7.41 8.53
CA HIS A 168 6.05 8.43 7.69
C HIS A 168 6.30 9.84 8.23
N VAL A 169 5.97 10.08 9.50
CA VAL A 169 6.17 11.37 10.15
C VAL A 169 7.65 11.77 10.17
N MET A 170 8.59 10.82 10.30
CA MET A 170 10.02 11.11 10.20
C MET A 170 10.42 11.74 8.86
N GLY A 171 9.74 11.39 7.76
CA GLY A 171 9.94 12.01 6.45
C GLY A 171 9.56 13.49 6.46
N ASP A 172 8.37 13.80 6.99
CA ASP A 172 7.86 15.17 7.09
C ASP A 172 8.72 16.02 8.03
N LEU A 173 9.15 15.46 9.17
CA LEU A 173 10.05 16.15 10.09
C LEU A 173 11.38 16.53 9.40
N LEU A 174 11.93 15.65 8.56
CA LEU A 174 13.14 15.95 7.79
C LEU A 174 12.89 17.04 6.73
N GLY A 175 11.72 17.03 6.08
CA GLY A 175 11.28 18.07 5.15
C GLY A 175 11.21 19.44 5.82
N SER A 176 10.48 19.53 6.93
CA SER A 176 10.34 20.77 7.70
C SER A 176 11.68 21.26 8.26
N VAL A 177 12.55 20.36 8.75
CA VAL A 177 13.91 20.74 9.19
C VAL A 177 14.74 21.30 8.03
N ALA A 178 14.69 20.68 6.85
CA ALA A 178 15.39 21.19 5.68
C ALA A 178 14.87 22.59 5.27
N ALA A 179 13.55 22.81 5.31
CA ALA A 179 12.97 24.12 5.03
C ALA A 179 13.36 25.18 6.07
N ILE A 180 13.38 24.85 7.37
CA ILE A 180 13.85 25.76 8.44
C ILE A 180 15.32 26.13 8.21
N VAL A 181 16.18 25.15 7.92
CA VAL A 181 17.60 25.41 7.63
C VAL A 181 17.74 26.32 6.41
N ALA A 182 16.99 26.08 5.33
CA ALA A 182 16.98 26.96 4.17
C ALA A 182 16.58 28.40 4.56
N GLY A 183 15.47 28.55 5.28
CA GLY A 183 14.95 29.85 5.70
C GLY A 183 15.93 30.64 6.56
N ILE A 184 16.55 30.02 7.56
CA ILE A 184 17.54 30.67 8.44
C ILE A 184 18.76 31.11 7.64
N VAL A 185 19.30 30.25 6.77
CA VAL A 185 20.47 30.60 5.96
C VAL A 185 20.13 31.76 5.03
N ILE A 186 18.95 31.75 4.39
CA ILE A 186 18.53 32.85 3.51
C ILE A 186 18.35 34.15 4.29
N ALA A 187 17.67 34.11 5.44
CA ALA A 187 17.41 35.31 6.26
C ALA A 187 18.70 35.92 6.83
N THR A 188 19.71 35.11 7.17
CA THR A 188 20.95 35.58 7.79
C THR A 188 22.05 35.93 6.78
N THR A 189 22.13 35.21 5.64
CA THR A 189 23.23 35.35 4.68
C THR A 189 22.81 35.83 3.29
N GLY A 190 21.51 35.75 2.96
CA GLY A 190 21.00 36.00 1.62
C GLY A 190 21.37 34.91 0.60
N TRP A 191 21.92 33.76 1.02
CA TRP A 191 22.39 32.71 0.11
C TRP A 191 21.24 31.87 -0.45
N MET A 192 20.60 32.37 -1.50
CA MET A 192 19.44 31.74 -2.18
C MET A 192 19.64 30.29 -2.66
N PRO A 193 20.84 29.84 -3.09
CA PRO A 193 21.02 28.46 -3.57
C PRO A 193 20.76 27.37 -2.52
N ILE A 194 20.70 27.69 -1.22
CA ILE A 194 20.35 26.68 -0.20
C ILE A 194 18.96 26.08 -0.40
N ASP A 195 17.98 26.87 -0.83
CA ASP A 195 16.59 26.42 -1.04
C ASP A 195 16.50 25.32 -2.11
N PRO A 196 17.00 25.50 -3.35
CA PRO A 196 16.99 24.42 -4.33
C PRO A 196 17.87 23.22 -3.95
N LEU A 197 18.98 23.41 -3.23
CA LEU A 197 19.80 22.29 -2.75
C LEU A 197 19.04 21.41 -1.75
N LEU A 198 18.40 22.03 -0.76
CA LEU A 198 17.61 21.31 0.24
C LEU A 198 16.30 20.77 -0.35
N SER A 199 15.74 21.44 -1.36
CA SER A 199 14.60 20.91 -2.13
C SER A 199 14.97 19.63 -2.88
N ILE A 200 16.15 19.57 -3.52
CA ILE A 200 16.65 18.35 -4.17
C ILE A 200 16.85 17.24 -3.14
N PHE A 201 17.41 17.56 -1.97
CA PHE A 201 17.59 16.60 -0.88
C PHE A 201 16.24 15.99 -0.44
N VAL A 202 15.24 16.82 -0.14
CA VAL A 202 13.89 16.36 0.23
C VAL A 202 13.25 15.57 -0.92
N ALA A 203 13.33 16.08 -2.15
CA ALA A 203 12.82 15.37 -3.33
C ALA A 203 13.39 13.95 -3.48
N LEU A 204 14.69 13.75 -3.22
CA LEU A 204 15.32 12.41 -3.28
C LEU A 204 14.77 11.45 -2.21
N LEU A 205 14.48 11.96 -1.00
CA LEU A 205 13.82 11.17 0.05
C LEU A 205 12.43 10.74 -0.40
N ILE A 206 11.67 11.66 -1.00
CA ILE A 206 10.34 11.36 -1.52
C ILE A 206 10.42 10.36 -2.67
N VAL A 207 11.32 10.53 -3.65
CA VAL A 207 11.51 9.56 -4.77
C VAL A 207 11.70 8.14 -4.22
N ARG A 208 12.53 7.97 -3.18
CA ARG A 208 12.77 6.66 -2.57
C ARG A 208 11.49 6.06 -1.97
N SER A 209 10.68 6.87 -1.29
CA SER A 209 9.40 6.45 -0.74
C SER A 209 8.41 6.07 -1.85
N THR A 210 8.22 6.96 -2.82
CA THR A 210 7.35 6.78 -3.98
C THR A 210 7.71 5.54 -4.78
N TRP A 211 9.00 5.28 -5.02
CA TRP A 211 9.46 4.09 -5.74
C TRP A 211 9.07 2.79 -5.02
N ARG A 212 9.12 2.78 -3.68
CA ARG A 212 8.70 1.62 -2.89
C ARG A 212 7.20 1.35 -3.09
N VAL A 213 6.37 2.38 -2.93
CA VAL A 213 4.91 2.28 -3.11
C VAL A 213 4.54 1.85 -4.52
N LEU A 214 5.18 2.44 -5.54
CA LEU A 214 4.97 2.04 -6.94
C LEU A 214 5.37 0.58 -7.18
N LYS A 215 6.53 0.16 -6.68
CA LYS A 215 6.98 -1.23 -6.83
C LYS A 215 6.01 -2.21 -6.18
N GLU A 216 5.57 -1.92 -4.96
CA GLU A 216 4.67 -2.78 -4.17
C GLU A 216 3.28 -2.85 -4.77
N SER A 217 2.68 -1.71 -5.13
CA SER A 217 1.39 -1.68 -5.83
C SER A 217 1.45 -2.35 -7.21
N THR A 218 2.54 -2.18 -7.97
CA THR A 218 2.76 -2.92 -9.22
C THR A 218 2.83 -4.42 -8.99
N TRP A 219 3.54 -4.86 -7.93
CA TRP A 219 3.64 -6.26 -7.54
C TRP A 219 2.27 -6.89 -7.32
N HIS A 220 1.40 -6.21 -6.56
CA HIS A 220 0.03 -6.65 -6.34
C HIS A 220 -0.84 -6.60 -7.61
N LEU A 221 -0.68 -5.58 -8.47
CA LEU A 221 -1.40 -5.50 -9.74
C LEU A 221 -1.01 -6.61 -10.73
N MET A 222 0.22 -7.11 -10.64
CA MET A 222 0.73 -8.20 -11.48
C MET A 222 0.38 -9.59 -10.97
N ASP A 223 -0.44 -9.71 -9.91
CA ASP A 223 -0.75 -10.98 -9.26
C ASP A 223 0.51 -11.79 -8.88
N ALA A 224 1.56 -11.07 -8.46
CA ALA A 224 2.81 -11.69 -8.08
C ALA A 224 2.70 -12.40 -6.73
N VAL A 225 3.61 -13.36 -6.50
CA VAL A 225 3.65 -14.16 -5.27
C VAL A 225 3.84 -13.23 -4.06
N PRO A 226 2.99 -13.32 -3.01
CA PRO A 226 3.05 -12.45 -1.84
C PRO A 226 4.43 -12.47 -1.17
N HIS A 227 4.87 -11.33 -0.66
CA HIS A 227 6.14 -11.23 0.04
C HIS A 227 6.14 -12.12 1.30
N GLY A 228 7.19 -12.93 1.46
CA GLY A 228 7.32 -13.88 2.58
C GLY A 228 6.80 -15.29 2.27
N LEU A 229 6.08 -15.47 1.15
CA LEU A 229 5.74 -16.80 0.65
C LEU A 229 6.81 -17.31 -0.31
N ASP A 230 7.16 -18.58 -0.14
CA ASP A 230 8.06 -19.29 -1.04
C ASP A 230 7.23 -20.23 -1.91
N TYR A 231 7.08 -19.83 -3.17
CA TYR A 231 6.36 -20.56 -4.20
C TYR A 231 6.80 -22.03 -4.29
N THR A 232 8.12 -22.28 -4.31
CA THR A 232 8.68 -23.62 -4.46
C THR A 232 8.39 -24.46 -3.22
N LYS A 233 8.58 -23.88 -2.04
CA LYS A 233 8.28 -24.56 -0.78
C LYS A 233 6.80 -24.94 -0.67
N ILE A 234 5.88 -24.09 -1.10
CA ILE A 234 4.44 -24.40 -1.11
C ILE A 234 4.16 -25.64 -1.97
N GLY A 235 4.68 -25.66 -3.20
CA GLY A 235 4.53 -26.79 -4.12
C GLY A 235 5.12 -28.09 -3.55
N GLU A 236 6.32 -28.03 -2.97
CA GLU A 236 6.97 -29.17 -2.32
C GLU A 236 6.17 -29.70 -1.12
N ARG A 237 5.62 -28.81 -0.30
CA ARG A 237 4.80 -29.19 0.86
C ARG A 237 3.49 -29.84 0.43
N LEU A 238 2.80 -29.30 -0.58
CA LEU A 238 1.62 -29.94 -1.15
C LEU A 238 1.96 -31.33 -1.70
N ARG A 239 3.03 -31.45 -2.49
CA ARG A 239 3.48 -32.74 -3.02
C ARG A 239 3.87 -33.75 -1.93
N SER A 240 4.26 -33.29 -0.75
CA SER A 240 4.64 -34.18 0.37
C SER A 240 3.45 -34.84 1.07
N LEU A 241 2.20 -34.41 0.80
CA LEU A 241 1.02 -35.03 1.36
C LEU A 241 0.77 -36.40 0.70
N LYS A 242 0.54 -37.42 1.54
CA LYS A 242 0.27 -38.78 1.07
C LYS A 242 -0.99 -38.79 0.20
N GLY A 243 -0.90 -39.36 -1.00
CA GLY A 243 -1.99 -39.39 -1.97
C GLY A 243 -1.90 -38.33 -3.06
N ILE A 244 -0.93 -37.40 -2.99
CA ILE A 244 -0.62 -36.45 -4.07
C ILE A 244 0.61 -36.96 -4.85
N ALA A 245 0.42 -37.31 -6.11
CA ALA A 245 1.50 -37.72 -7.00
C ALA A 245 2.31 -36.51 -7.52
N SER A 246 1.62 -35.45 -7.92
CA SER A 246 2.23 -34.20 -8.40
C SER A 246 1.30 -33.00 -8.28
N VAL A 247 1.88 -31.80 -8.32
CA VAL A 247 1.17 -30.52 -8.34
C VAL A 247 1.62 -29.76 -9.58
N HIS A 248 0.68 -29.19 -10.33
CA HIS A 248 0.94 -28.34 -11.49
C HIS A 248 -0.05 -27.19 -11.54
N ASP A 249 0.19 -26.24 -12.46
CA ASP A 249 -0.61 -25.01 -12.59
C ASP A 249 -0.83 -24.31 -11.23
N LEU A 250 0.23 -24.28 -10.40
CA LEU A 250 0.24 -23.62 -9.10
C LEU A 250 0.38 -22.11 -9.32
N HIS A 251 -0.62 -21.37 -8.85
CA HIS A 251 -0.68 -19.92 -8.83
C HIS A 251 -0.90 -19.45 -7.39
N VAL A 252 -0.11 -18.49 -6.95
CA VAL A 252 -0.21 -17.88 -5.61
C VAL A 252 -0.12 -16.38 -5.77
N TRP A 253 -1.11 -15.65 -5.28
CA TRP A 253 -1.20 -14.20 -5.40
C TRP A 253 -1.93 -13.59 -4.20
N ASP A 254 -1.85 -12.27 -4.03
CA ASP A 254 -2.68 -11.54 -3.07
C ASP A 254 -3.97 -11.06 -3.73
N MET A 255 -5.12 -11.49 -3.21
CA MET A 255 -6.41 -10.98 -3.68
C MET A 255 -6.67 -9.55 -3.18
N SER A 256 -6.20 -9.25 -1.97
CA SER A 256 -6.11 -7.93 -1.36
C SER A 256 -4.92 -7.89 -0.41
N PRO A 257 -4.49 -6.72 0.10
CA PRO A 257 -3.36 -6.66 1.04
C PRO A 257 -3.56 -7.62 2.22
N ASN A 258 -2.60 -8.52 2.45
CA ASN A 258 -2.62 -9.57 3.46
C ASN A 258 -3.70 -10.64 3.31
N GLN A 259 -4.22 -10.86 2.09
CA GLN A 259 -5.13 -11.97 1.79
C GLN A 259 -4.54 -12.84 0.68
N PRO A 260 -3.58 -13.71 1.02
CA PRO A 260 -2.98 -14.62 0.06
C PRO A 260 -4.01 -15.68 -0.38
N THR A 261 -4.04 -15.92 -1.68
CA THR A 261 -4.92 -16.87 -2.37
C THR A 261 -4.07 -17.84 -3.17
N LEU A 262 -4.52 -19.09 -3.25
CA LEU A 262 -3.85 -20.16 -3.99
C LEU A 262 -4.84 -20.90 -4.90
N MET A 263 -4.38 -21.14 -6.12
CA MET A 263 -5.00 -22.07 -7.07
C MET A 263 -3.97 -23.09 -7.53
N ALA A 264 -4.32 -24.37 -7.54
CA ALA A 264 -3.45 -25.40 -8.11
C ALA A 264 -4.22 -26.60 -8.61
N HIS A 265 -3.61 -27.34 -9.54
CA HIS A 265 -4.05 -28.66 -9.93
C HIS A 265 -3.22 -29.71 -9.19
N VAL A 266 -3.90 -30.76 -8.70
CA VAL A 266 -3.28 -31.79 -7.87
C VAL A 266 -3.60 -33.15 -8.45
N ILE A 267 -2.57 -33.86 -8.92
CA ILE A 267 -2.71 -35.24 -9.41
C ILE A 267 -2.73 -36.19 -8.21
N LEU A 268 -3.81 -36.95 -8.10
CA LEU A 268 -4.06 -37.90 -7.02
C LEU A 268 -3.58 -39.31 -7.40
N GLU A 269 -3.08 -40.03 -6.40
CA GLU A 269 -2.87 -41.48 -6.47
C GLU A 269 -4.21 -42.23 -6.56
N ALA A 270 -4.18 -43.51 -6.93
CA ALA A 270 -5.38 -44.36 -6.97
C ALA A 270 -6.03 -44.47 -5.59
N ASP A 271 -7.37 -44.56 -5.57
CA ASP A 271 -8.20 -44.79 -4.36
C ASP A 271 -8.10 -43.73 -3.25
N VAL A 272 -7.70 -42.49 -3.59
CA VAL A 272 -7.63 -41.37 -2.65
C VAL A 272 -9.02 -40.81 -2.32
N GLN A 273 -9.30 -40.64 -1.03
CA GLN A 273 -10.49 -39.96 -0.52
C GLN A 273 -10.30 -38.44 -0.59
N TRP A 274 -10.62 -37.85 -1.75
CA TRP A 274 -10.37 -36.42 -2.02
C TRP A 274 -10.84 -35.46 -0.91
N PRO A 275 -12.06 -35.54 -0.35
CA PRO A 275 -12.50 -34.58 0.66
C PRO A 275 -11.57 -34.52 1.88
N LYS A 276 -11.12 -35.68 2.38
CA LYS A 276 -10.21 -35.74 3.54
C LYS A 276 -8.84 -35.16 3.22
N LEU A 277 -8.34 -35.40 2.02
CA LEU A 277 -7.05 -34.87 1.58
C LEU A 277 -7.12 -33.35 1.34
N LEU A 278 -8.24 -32.86 0.81
CA LEU A 278 -8.50 -31.44 0.64
C LEU A 278 -8.49 -30.71 2.00
N ASP A 279 -9.15 -31.25 3.02
CA ASP A 279 -9.15 -30.67 4.37
C ASP A 279 -7.73 -30.64 4.96
N GLN A 280 -6.95 -31.71 4.78
CA GLN A 280 -5.55 -31.76 5.22
C GLN A 280 -4.67 -30.73 4.49
N ALA A 281 -4.85 -30.59 3.17
CA ALA A 281 -4.12 -29.61 2.38
C ALA A 281 -4.48 -28.18 2.79
N ARG A 282 -5.77 -27.89 2.99
CA ARG A 282 -6.28 -26.59 3.46
C ARG A 282 -5.72 -26.24 4.84
N ALA A 283 -5.79 -27.16 5.80
CA ALA A 283 -5.24 -26.94 7.14
C ALA A 283 -3.74 -26.68 7.09
N MET A 284 -2.98 -27.46 6.31
CA MET A 284 -1.53 -27.28 6.17
C MET A 284 -1.17 -25.94 5.52
N LEU A 285 -1.87 -25.55 4.45
CA LEU A 285 -1.65 -24.27 3.76
C LEU A 285 -2.00 -23.07 4.67
N HIS A 286 -3.05 -23.19 5.47
CA HIS A 286 -3.41 -22.17 6.45
C HIS A 286 -2.38 -22.08 7.58
N GLU A 287 -2.04 -23.20 8.24
CA GLU A 287 -1.14 -23.21 9.40
C GLU A 287 0.31 -22.83 9.05
N GLN A 288 0.83 -23.28 7.90
CA GLN A 288 2.24 -23.09 7.54
C GLN A 288 2.50 -21.85 6.70
N PHE A 289 1.50 -21.39 5.95
CA PHE A 289 1.65 -20.33 4.96
C PHE A 289 0.60 -19.20 5.10
N GLY A 290 -0.39 -19.33 5.99
CA GLY A 290 -1.42 -18.31 6.19
C GLY A 290 -2.35 -18.12 4.98
N ILE A 291 -2.44 -19.11 4.08
CA ILE A 291 -3.29 -19.04 2.89
C ILE A 291 -4.70 -19.49 3.27
N GLU A 292 -5.69 -18.64 3.05
CA GLU A 292 -7.09 -18.93 3.43
C GLU A 292 -7.95 -19.28 2.22
N HIS A 293 -7.85 -18.51 1.14
CA HIS A 293 -8.59 -18.77 -0.09
C HIS A 293 -7.84 -19.79 -0.95
N ILE A 294 -8.31 -21.04 -0.90
CA ILE A 294 -7.64 -22.17 -1.53
C ILE A 294 -8.59 -22.89 -2.49
N THR A 295 -8.19 -22.92 -3.76
CA THR A 295 -8.83 -23.74 -4.79
C THR A 295 -7.85 -24.80 -5.27
N LEU A 296 -8.10 -26.06 -4.91
CA LEU A 296 -7.35 -27.20 -5.42
C LEU A 296 -8.25 -28.02 -6.34
N GLN A 297 -7.85 -28.16 -7.59
CA GLN A 297 -8.55 -29.00 -8.56
C GLN A 297 -7.96 -30.42 -8.52
N PRO A 298 -8.74 -31.44 -8.12
CA PRO A 298 -8.27 -32.82 -8.17
C PRO A 298 -8.24 -33.32 -9.61
N GLU A 299 -7.13 -33.94 -9.99
CA GLU A 299 -6.98 -34.72 -11.21
C GLU A 299 -6.61 -36.14 -10.82
N TRP A 300 -7.14 -37.13 -11.53
CA TRP A 300 -6.68 -38.51 -11.36
C TRP A 300 -5.64 -38.80 -12.40
N GLN A 301 -4.61 -39.55 -12.00
CA GLN A 301 -3.61 -40.04 -12.92
C GLN A 301 -4.33 -40.80 -14.04
N GLN A 302 -4.49 -40.15 -15.20
CA GLN A 302 -5.02 -40.80 -16.38
C GLN A 302 -4.00 -41.88 -16.74
N CYS A 303 -4.45 -43.12 -16.92
CA CYS A 303 -3.67 -44.14 -17.60
C CYS A 303 -3.41 -43.64 -19.02
N SER A 304 -2.36 -42.84 -19.23
CA SER A 304 -2.01 -42.31 -20.53
C SER A 304 -1.19 -43.35 -21.29
N VAL A 305 -1.84 -43.94 -22.30
CA VAL A 305 -1.13 -44.44 -23.47
C VAL A 305 -0.59 -43.21 -24.21
N GLY A 306 0.62 -42.80 -23.83
CA GLY A 306 1.57 -41.95 -24.57
C GLY A 306 1.05 -40.70 -25.30
N THR A 307 1.25 -39.52 -24.70
CA THR A 307 1.58 -38.31 -25.47
C THR A 307 2.42 -37.34 -24.64
N THR A 308 3.60 -37.02 -25.13
CA THR A 308 4.56 -36.05 -24.58
C THR A 308 4.02 -34.62 -24.65
N HIS A 309 3.90 -33.94 -23.51
CA HIS A 309 3.70 -32.50 -23.46
C HIS A 309 5.05 -31.76 -23.38
N LYS A 310 5.23 -30.78 -24.27
CA LYS A 310 6.31 -29.78 -24.23
C LYS A 310 6.00 -28.75 -23.15
N VAL A 311 6.97 -28.48 -22.31
CA VAL A 311 6.98 -27.36 -21.35
C VAL A 311 7.39 -26.09 -22.11
N HIS A 312 6.68 -24.99 -21.86
CA HIS A 312 7.06 -23.64 -22.27
C HIS A 312 7.72 -22.90 -21.11
#